data_AF-A0A554MKF8-F1
#
_entry.id   AF-A0A554MKF8-F1
#
_cell.length_a   1.000
_cell.length_b   1.000
_cell.length_c   1.000
_cell.angle_alpha   90.00
_cell.angle_beta   90.00
_cell.angle_gamma   90.00
#
_symmetry.space_group_name_H-M   'P 1'
#
loop_
_entity.id
_entity.type
_entity.pdbx_description
1 polymer ?
#
loop_
_entity_poly.entity_id
_entity_poly.type
_entity_poly.pdbx_seq_one_letter_code
_entity_poly.pdbx_strand_id
1 'polypeptide(L)'
;MELHTLTRSKSNKATRRVGRGGKRGKTSGRGGKGQNSRAGAKFRPEWRDIIKKIPKRRGYGRNRSRTAVPRVRFATVNFDTLSRQFKAGDVVTPIALVKAGVVRRISGKVPPIKVLARGELTVKLSFEDVFISEVARATIEKAGGAVRAPVSRKVMPSKKAVSSLKAKS
;
A
#
# COMPACT_ATOMS: atom_id res chain seq x y z
N MET A 1 -27.44 17.08 28.17
CA MET A 1 -26.22 16.71 28.91
C MET A 1 -25.53 17.99 29.32
N GLU A 2 -25.26 18.15 30.61
CA GLU A 2 -24.55 19.32 31.12
C GLU A 2 -23.04 19.05 31.08
N LEU A 3 -22.23 20.06 30.78
CA LEU A 3 -20.79 19.87 30.57
C LEU A 3 -20.08 19.29 31.81
N HIS A 4 -20.58 19.58 33.01
CA HIS A 4 -19.96 19.19 34.27
C HIS A 4 -20.22 17.72 34.66
N THR A 5 -21.17 17.04 34.01
CA THR A 5 -21.46 15.61 34.27
C THR A 5 -20.70 14.67 33.34
N LEU A 6 -19.95 15.21 32.36
CA LEU A 6 -19.17 14.42 31.42
C LEU A 6 -17.92 13.85 32.10
N THR A 7 -17.91 12.52 32.31
CA THR A 7 -16.76 11.79 32.82
C THR A 7 -16.10 10.96 31.72
N ARG A 8 -14.79 10.74 31.84
CA ARG A 8 -14.03 9.92 30.89
C ARG A 8 -14.13 8.44 31.27
N SER A 9 -14.29 7.57 30.28
CA SER A 9 -14.31 6.12 30.51
C SER A 9 -12.96 5.55 30.96
N LYS A 10 -11.84 6.24 30.66
CA LYS A 10 -10.49 5.84 31.07
C LYS A 10 -9.70 7.03 31.61
N SER A 11 -9.00 6.82 32.73
CA SER A 11 -8.18 7.86 33.35
C SER A 11 -6.96 8.24 32.49
N ASN A 12 -6.63 9.54 32.48
CA ASN A 12 -5.44 10.05 31.81
C ASN A 12 -4.21 9.63 32.60
N LYS A 13 -3.19 9.09 31.90
CA LYS A 13 -1.92 8.77 32.54
C LYS A 13 -1.20 10.07 32.92
N ALA A 14 -0.93 10.25 34.22
CA ALA A 14 -0.16 11.38 34.70
C ALA A 14 1.26 11.36 34.12
N THR A 15 1.80 12.53 33.76
CA THR A 15 3.17 12.65 33.30
C THR A 15 4.14 12.42 34.46
N ARG A 16 5.23 11.71 34.18
CA ARG A 16 6.25 11.45 35.18
C ARG A 16 7.08 12.71 35.41
N ARG A 17 6.96 13.33 36.59
CA ARG A 17 7.83 14.43 37.03
C ARG A 17 9.22 13.89 37.38
N VAL A 18 10.27 14.46 36.80
CA VAL A 18 11.66 14.01 36.93
C VAL A 18 12.49 15.13 37.56
N GLY A 19 13.42 14.80 38.46
CA GLY A 19 14.27 15.81 39.12
C GLY A 19 13.53 16.68 40.14
N ARG A 20 12.49 16.13 40.81
CA ARG A 20 11.65 16.81 41.82
C ARG A 20 11.39 15.89 43.04
N GLY A 21 12.46 15.35 43.64
CA GLY A 21 12.34 14.39 44.76
C GLY A 21 11.65 13.07 44.38
N GLY A 22 11.70 12.06 45.26
CA GLY A 22 11.03 10.76 45.04
C GLY A 22 11.75 9.80 44.05
N LYS A 23 10.99 8.90 43.39
CA LYS A 23 11.51 7.73 42.62
C LYS A 23 12.59 8.04 41.57
N ARG A 24 12.66 9.27 41.03
CA ARG A 24 13.69 9.71 40.08
C ARG A 24 14.18 11.13 40.40
N GLY A 25 14.50 11.36 41.68
CA GLY A 25 15.06 12.62 42.18
C GLY A 25 16.53 12.78 41.82
N LYS A 26 17.42 12.02 42.49
CA LYS A 26 18.88 12.22 42.45
C LYS A 26 19.49 12.16 41.04
N THR A 27 19.26 11.07 40.31
CA THR A 27 19.87 10.85 38.99
C THR A 27 18.89 10.99 37.84
N SER A 28 17.63 11.36 38.12
CA SER A 28 16.57 11.43 37.11
C SER A 28 16.33 10.11 36.33
N GLY A 29 16.88 8.98 36.80
CA GLY A 29 16.88 7.69 36.11
C GLY A 29 17.95 7.53 35.04
N ARG A 30 18.97 8.41 34.99
CA ARG A 30 20.10 8.36 34.05
C ARG A 30 21.34 7.65 34.61
N GLY A 31 21.33 7.26 35.88
CA GLY A 31 22.51 6.71 36.56
C GLY A 31 23.52 7.78 36.98
N GLY A 32 24.76 7.36 37.20
CA GLY A 32 25.85 8.23 37.67
C GLY A 32 26.51 9.07 36.58
N LYS A 33 27.82 9.30 36.73
CA LYS A 33 28.63 10.02 35.74
C LYS A 33 28.84 9.15 34.49
N GLY A 34 28.88 9.75 33.32
CA GLY A 34 29.17 9.06 32.07
C GLY A 34 28.57 9.78 30.87
N GLN A 35 28.95 9.37 29.66
CA GLN A 35 28.46 10.02 28.45
C GLN A 35 26.91 9.92 28.33
N ASN A 36 26.29 8.80 28.70
CA ASN A 36 24.83 8.61 28.70
C ASN A 36 24.06 9.58 29.63
N SER A 37 24.70 10.13 30.67
CA SER A 37 24.04 11.04 31.61
C SER A 37 24.21 12.52 31.26
N ARG A 38 25.09 12.86 30.29
CA ARG A 38 25.31 14.25 29.83
C ARG A 38 24.27 14.67 28.78
N ALA A 39 23.92 15.95 28.79
CA ALA A 39 23.02 16.53 27.79
C ALA A 39 23.66 16.47 26.39
N GLY A 40 22.86 16.16 25.37
CA GLY A 40 23.31 16.14 23.97
C GLY A 40 24.19 14.94 23.57
N ALA A 41 24.45 14.00 24.48
CA ALA A 41 25.21 12.81 24.16
C ALA A 41 24.49 11.94 23.12
N LYS A 42 25.14 11.72 21.98
CA LYS A 42 24.68 10.82 20.91
C LYS A 42 25.74 9.74 20.71
N PHE A 43 25.37 8.49 20.98
CA PHE A 43 26.19 7.34 20.62
C PHE A 43 25.98 7.01 19.15
N ARG A 44 27.06 6.72 18.45
CA ARG A 44 26.98 6.13 17.12
C ARG A 44 26.59 4.66 17.29
N PRO A 45 25.41 4.20 16.83
CA PRO A 45 25.00 2.81 17.05
C PRO A 45 25.97 1.86 16.33
N GLU A 46 26.40 0.80 17.02
CA GLU A 46 27.31 -0.23 16.49
C GLU A 46 26.76 -0.93 15.24
N TRP A 47 25.43 -1.02 15.12
CA TRP A 47 24.72 -1.50 13.92
C TRP A 47 25.12 -0.77 12.63
N ARG A 48 25.65 0.46 12.72
CA ARG A 48 26.14 1.18 11.55
C ARG A 48 27.39 0.54 10.95
N ASP A 49 28.22 -0.14 11.75
CA ASP A 49 29.36 -0.91 11.23
C ASP A 49 28.92 -2.23 10.64
N ILE A 50 27.90 -2.88 11.22
CA ILE A 50 27.26 -4.07 10.65
C ILE A 50 26.68 -3.75 9.26
N ILE A 51 25.95 -2.64 9.11
CA ILE A 51 25.40 -2.22 7.81
C ILE A 51 26.48 -1.97 6.77
N LYS A 52 27.65 -1.45 7.18
CA LYS A 52 28.79 -1.21 6.27
C LYS A 52 29.49 -2.48 5.83
N LYS A 53 29.51 -3.53 6.68
CA LYS A 53 30.06 -4.85 6.35
C LYS A 53 29.22 -5.59 5.30
N ILE A 54 27.90 -5.35 5.29
CA ILE A 54 26.98 -6.03 4.37
C ILE A 54 27.10 -5.42 2.96
N PRO A 55 27.32 -6.24 1.91
CA PRO A 55 27.33 -5.74 0.55
C PRO A 55 25.97 -5.16 0.17
N LYS A 56 25.99 -4.06 -0.59
CA LYS A 56 24.75 -3.42 -1.06
C LYS A 56 23.98 -4.38 -1.97
N ARG A 57 22.64 -4.34 -1.90
CA ARG A 57 21.80 -5.14 -2.79
C ARG A 57 22.09 -4.82 -4.26
N ARG A 58 22.05 -5.84 -5.11
CA ARG A 58 22.20 -5.70 -6.57
C ARG A 58 21.26 -4.61 -7.10
N GLY A 59 21.80 -3.67 -7.88
CA GLY A 59 21.04 -2.53 -8.43
C GLY A 59 21.05 -1.24 -7.59
N TYR A 60 21.75 -1.22 -6.45
CA TYR A 60 21.96 0.01 -5.67
C TYR A 60 23.20 0.79 -6.16
N GLY A 61 23.08 2.09 -6.45
CA GLY A 61 24.19 2.95 -6.90
C GLY A 61 24.14 3.24 -8.41
N ARG A 62 25.24 2.98 -9.14
CA ARG A 62 25.39 3.28 -10.59
C ARG A 62 24.27 2.70 -11.47
N ASN A 63 23.69 1.56 -11.08
CA ASN A 63 22.64 0.89 -11.85
C ASN A 63 21.21 1.16 -11.31
N ARG A 64 21.05 2.13 -10.39
CA ARG A 64 19.76 2.42 -9.76
C ARG A 64 18.69 2.81 -10.78
N SER A 65 19.04 3.58 -11.81
CA SER A 65 18.09 3.97 -12.88
C SER A 65 17.58 2.78 -13.70
N ARG A 66 18.40 1.72 -13.90
CA ARG A 66 17.99 0.49 -14.62
C ARG A 66 17.18 -0.48 -13.74
N THR A 67 17.43 -0.51 -12.44
CA THR A 67 16.73 -1.42 -11.50
C THR A 67 15.48 -0.78 -10.87
N ALA A 68 15.45 0.55 -10.73
CA ALA A 68 14.36 1.31 -10.12
C ALA A 68 13.43 1.95 -11.15
N VAL A 69 13.23 1.31 -12.31
CA VAL A 69 12.09 1.67 -13.18
C VAL A 69 10.83 1.45 -12.35
N PRO A 70 9.94 2.46 -12.22
CA PRO A 70 8.70 2.31 -11.47
C PRO A 70 7.84 1.25 -12.15
N ARG A 71 7.89 0.02 -11.63
CA ARG A 71 7.00 -1.06 -12.08
C ARG A 71 5.58 -0.65 -11.74
N VAL A 72 4.71 -0.67 -12.74
CA VAL A 72 3.27 -0.52 -12.53
C VAL A 72 2.84 -1.64 -11.59
N ARG A 73 2.37 -1.26 -10.39
CA ARG A 73 1.88 -2.22 -9.40
C ARG A 73 0.45 -2.57 -9.75
N PHE A 74 0.25 -3.80 -10.19
CA PHE A 74 -1.08 -4.34 -10.40
C PHE A 74 -1.69 -4.78 -9.07
N ALA A 75 -2.97 -4.51 -8.88
CA ALA A 75 -3.75 -5.16 -7.85
C ALA A 75 -4.10 -6.58 -8.33
N THR A 76 -3.66 -7.59 -7.59
CA THR A 76 -3.92 -9.00 -7.92
C THR A 76 -5.27 -9.44 -7.36
N VAL A 77 -6.10 -10.06 -8.19
CA VAL A 77 -7.40 -10.63 -7.80
C VAL A 77 -7.44 -12.10 -8.21
N ASN A 78 -7.95 -12.97 -7.33
CA ASN A 78 -7.98 -14.42 -7.52
C ASN A 78 -9.41 -14.94 -7.72
N PHE A 79 -9.58 -16.14 -8.27
CA PHE A 79 -10.90 -16.75 -8.46
C PHE A 79 -11.63 -16.99 -7.15
N ASP A 80 -10.94 -17.40 -6.08
CA ASP A 80 -11.53 -17.57 -4.74
C ASP A 80 -12.22 -16.30 -4.22
N THR A 81 -11.66 -15.13 -4.54
CA THR A 81 -12.24 -13.86 -4.11
C THR A 81 -13.41 -13.44 -4.99
N LEU A 82 -13.39 -13.83 -6.26
CA LEU A 82 -14.44 -13.51 -7.22
C LEU A 82 -15.67 -14.38 -7.00
N SER A 83 -15.50 -15.68 -6.74
CA SER A 83 -16.60 -16.62 -6.49
C SER A 83 -17.43 -16.26 -5.25
N ARG A 84 -16.82 -15.60 -4.25
CA ARG A 84 -17.51 -15.15 -3.04
C ARG A 84 -18.29 -13.86 -3.19
N GLN A 85 -17.88 -13.00 -4.12
CA GLN A 85 -18.37 -11.61 -4.20
C GLN A 85 -19.27 -11.37 -5.41
N PHE A 86 -19.20 -12.20 -6.45
CA PHE A 86 -19.94 -12.05 -7.69
C PHE A 86 -20.85 -13.25 -7.95
N LYS A 87 -21.99 -12.99 -8.59
CA LYS A 87 -22.96 -13.99 -9.02
C LYS A 87 -22.79 -14.33 -10.50
N ALA A 88 -23.45 -15.40 -10.94
CA ALA A 88 -23.40 -15.83 -12.34
C ALA A 88 -23.96 -14.76 -13.27
N GLY A 89 -23.19 -14.40 -14.31
CA GLY A 89 -23.53 -13.38 -15.29
C GLY A 89 -23.00 -11.98 -14.96
N ASP A 90 -22.40 -11.77 -13.79
CA ASP A 90 -21.90 -10.44 -13.41
C ASP A 90 -20.71 -10.00 -14.28
N VAL A 91 -20.63 -8.67 -14.48
CA VAL A 91 -19.54 -8.01 -15.21
C VAL A 91 -18.47 -7.52 -14.23
N VAL A 92 -17.31 -8.17 -14.27
CA VAL A 92 -16.13 -7.82 -13.47
C VAL A 92 -15.37 -6.70 -14.17
N THR A 93 -15.66 -5.47 -13.74
CA THR A 93 -14.92 -4.25 -14.12
C THR A 93 -14.07 -3.73 -12.95
N PRO A 94 -13.04 -2.90 -13.20
CA PRO A 94 -12.28 -2.28 -12.12
C PRO A 94 -13.13 -1.44 -11.16
N ILE A 95 -14.22 -0.85 -11.65
CA ILE A 95 -15.17 -0.09 -10.83
C ILE A 95 -16.02 -1.02 -9.97
N ALA A 96 -16.51 -2.13 -10.55
CA ALA A 96 -17.27 -3.14 -9.81
C ALA A 96 -16.43 -3.75 -8.68
N LEU A 97 -15.15 -4.04 -8.92
CA LEU A 97 -14.23 -4.56 -7.90
C LEU A 97 -13.96 -3.59 -6.75
N VAL A 98 -13.98 -2.28 -7.02
CA VAL A 98 -13.87 -1.26 -5.97
C VAL A 98 -15.17 -1.14 -5.18
N LYS A 99 -16.33 -1.21 -5.86
CA LYS A 99 -17.65 -1.19 -5.19
C LYS A 99 -17.87 -2.40 -4.29
N ALA A 100 -17.43 -3.58 -4.75
CA ALA A 100 -17.47 -4.82 -3.97
C ALA A 100 -16.42 -4.87 -2.84
N GLY A 101 -15.56 -3.85 -2.70
CA GLY A 101 -14.54 -3.78 -1.65
C GLY A 101 -13.36 -4.74 -1.84
N VAL A 102 -13.28 -5.44 -2.98
CA VAL A 102 -12.18 -6.37 -3.30
C VAL A 102 -10.88 -5.61 -3.57
N VAL A 103 -10.97 -4.43 -4.19
CA VAL A 103 -9.82 -3.58 -4.51
C VAL A 103 -10.03 -2.18 -3.94
N ARG A 104 -9.02 -1.66 -3.24
CA ARG A 104 -9.02 -0.27 -2.75
C ARG A 104 -8.38 0.68 -3.77
N ARG A 105 -8.87 1.91 -3.82
CA ARG A 105 -8.20 3.00 -4.54
C ARG A 105 -6.87 3.34 -3.89
N ILE A 106 -5.82 3.47 -4.70
CA ILE A 106 -4.48 3.87 -4.27
C ILE A 106 -4.27 5.32 -4.74
N SER A 107 -4.02 6.24 -3.80
CA SER A 107 -3.84 7.67 -4.08
C SER A 107 -4.98 8.27 -4.91
N GLY A 108 -6.22 7.89 -4.60
CA GLY A 108 -7.43 8.39 -5.28
C GLY A 108 -7.72 7.77 -6.66
N LYS A 109 -6.84 6.91 -7.19
CA LYS A 109 -7.00 6.25 -8.50
C LYS A 109 -7.30 4.76 -8.34
N VAL A 110 -8.03 4.19 -9.32
CA VAL A 110 -8.20 2.74 -9.41
C VAL A 110 -6.90 2.15 -9.95
N PRO A 111 -6.22 1.25 -9.21
CA PRO A 111 -5.02 0.61 -9.71
C PRO A 111 -5.35 -0.33 -10.89
N PRO A 112 -4.41 -0.57 -11.81
CA PRO A 112 -4.62 -1.58 -12.85
C PRO A 112 -4.73 -2.96 -12.18
N ILE A 113 -5.64 -3.79 -12.65
CA ILE A 113 -6.00 -5.05 -12.00
C ILE A 113 -5.49 -6.21 -12.84
N LYS A 114 -4.87 -7.21 -12.20
CA LYS A 114 -4.48 -8.47 -12.81
C LYS A 114 -5.19 -9.64 -12.15
N VAL A 115 -5.96 -10.39 -12.92
CA VAL A 115 -6.66 -11.62 -12.49
C VAL A 115 -5.73 -12.81 -12.64
N LEU A 116 -5.64 -13.62 -11.58
CA LEU A 116 -4.81 -14.82 -11.49
C LEU A 116 -5.65 -16.07 -11.20
N ALA A 117 -5.18 -17.21 -11.72
CA ALA A 117 -5.85 -18.51 -11.65
C ALA A 117 -5.63 -19.25 -10.33
N ARG A 118 -5.85 -18.57 -9.19
CA ARG A 118 -5.80 -19.22 -7.88
C ARG A 118 -7.22 -19.49 -7.40
N GLY A 119 -7.52 -20.75 -7.15
CA GLY A 119 -8.85 -21.22 -6.75
C GLY A 119 -9.67 -21.76 -7.91
N GLU A 120 -10.89 -22.17 -7.60
CA GLU A 120 -11.87 -22.65 -8.57
C GLU A 120 -12.86 -21.55 -8.93
N LEU A 121 -13.16 -21.45 -10.23
CA LEU A 121 -14.18 -20.53 -10.75
C LEU A 121 -15.46 -21.31 -11.03
N THR A 122 -16.36 -21.36 -10.03
CA THR A 122 -17.66 -22.05 -10.15
C THR A 122 -18.69 -21.23 -10.93
N VAL A 123 -18.43 -19.93 -11.11
CA VAL A 123 -19.40 -18.94 -11.57
C VAL A 123 -19.01 -18.41 -12.95
N LYS A 124 -19.98 -18.33 -13.87
CA LYS A 124 -19.80 -17.69 -15.18
C LYS A 124 -19.69 -16.18 -15.00
N LEU A 125 -18.52 -15.61 -15.29
CA LEU A 125 -18.26 -14.17 -15.15
C LEU A 125 -17.78 -13.60 -16.48
N SER A 126 -18.15 -12.34 -16.74
CA SER A 126 -17.62 -11.57 -17.86
C SER A 126 -16.59 -10.57 -17.35
N PHE A 127 -15.44 -10.47 -18.00
CA PHE A 127 -14.33 -9.61 -17.58
C PHE A 127 -14.10 -8.49 -18.60
N GLU A 128 -14.05 -7.23 -18.13
CA GLU A 128 -13.78 -6.06 -18.97
C GLU A 128 -12.73 -5.15 -18.32
N ASP A 129 -11.84 -4.54 -19.12
CA ASP A 129 -10.81 -3.60 -18.68
C ASP A 129 -9.85 -4.13 -17.58
N VAL A 130 -9.63 -5.45 -17.55
CA VAL A 130 -8.70 -6.11 -16.62
C VAL A 130 -7.62 -6.91 -17.35
N PHE A 131 -6.43 -7.01 -16.75
CA PHE A 131 -5.38 -7.90 -17.23
C PHE A 131 -5.62 -9.31 -16.70
N ILE A 132 -5.43 -10.34 -17.52
CA ILE A 132 -5.68 -11.74 -17.13
C ILE A 132 -4.44 -12.57 -17.46
N SER A 133 -4.04 -13.48 -16.57
CA SER A 133 -2.97 -14.45 -16.87
C SER A 133 -3.45 -15.49 -17.88
N GLU A 134 -2.53 -16.10 -18.63
CA GLU A 134 -2.85 -17.10 -19.66
C GLU A 134 -3.63 -18.28 -19.07
N VAL A 135 -3.17 -18.80 -17.92
CA VAL A 135 -3.86 -19.87 -17.19
C VAL A 135 -5.28 -19.45 -16.77
N ALA A 136 -5.44 -18.21 -16.30
CA ALA A 136 -6.74 -17.71 -15.87
C ALA A 136 -7.72 -17.58 -17.05
N ARG A 137 -7.22 -17.14 -18.21
CA ARG A 137 -8.01 -17.05 -19.43
C ARG A 137 -8.57 -18.42 -19.83
N ALA A 138 -7.71 -19.44 -19.87
CA ALA A 138 -8.12 -20.80 -20.21
C ALA A 138 -9.20 -21.35 -19.25
N THR A 139 -9.09 -21.07 -17.94
CA THR A 139 -10.11 -21.49 -16.96
C THR A 139 -11.43 -20.73 -17.14
N ILE A 140 -11.38 -19.43 -17.43
CA ILE A 140 -12.57 -18.60 -17.67
C ILE A 140 -13.30 -19.06 -18.93
N GLU A 141 -12.58 -19.33 -20.02
CA GLU A 141 -13.15 -19.82 -21.28
C GLU A 141 -13.78 -21.21 -21.09
N LYS A 142 -13.13 -22.11 -20.35
CA LYS A 142 -13.70 -23.42 -19.97
C LYS A 142 -14.98 -23.30 -19.15
N ALA A 143 -15.07 -22.30 -18.28
CA ALA A 143 -16.28 -22.01 -17.53
C ALA A 143 -17.38 -21.35 -18.40
N GLY A 144 -17.08 -20.99 -19.65
CA GLY A 144 -18.01 -20.28 -20.55
C GLY A 144 -18.15 -18.78 -20.23
N GLY A 145 -17.14 -18.19 -19.58
CA GLY A 145 -17.06 -16.76 -19.33
C GLY A 145 -16.48 -16.00 -20.52
N ALA A 146 -16.80 -14.70 -20.62
CA ALA A 146 -16.33 -13.84 -21.70
C ALA A 146 -15.16 -12.96 -21.22
N VAL A 147 -14.10 -12.89 -22.02
CA VAL A 147 -12.94 -12.01 -21.77
C VAL A 147 -12.90 -10.93 -22.84
N ARG A 148 -13.11 -9.67 -22.46
CA ARG A 148 -12.85 -8.52 -23.33
C ARG A 148 -11.47 -7.95 -22.99
N ALA A 149 -10.63 -7.79 -24.03
CA ALA A 149 -9.29 -7.26 -23.86
C ALA A 149 -9.33 -5.84 -23.29
N PRO A 150 -8.36 -5.46 -22.44
CA PRO A 150 -8.34 -4.13 -21.86
C PRO A 150 -8.17 -3.07 -22.96
N VAL A 151 -9.02 -2.05 -22.96
CA VAL A 151 -8.90 -0.94 -23.90
C VAL A 151 -7.57 -0.24 -23.60
N SER A 152 -6.68 -0.16 -24.60
CA SER A 152 -5.42 0.56 -24.46
C SER A 152 -5.72 2.05 -24.28
N ARG A 153 -5.91 2.47 -23.02
CA ARG A 153 -5.93 3.90 -22.70
C ARG A 153 -4.52 4.42 -22.97
N LYS A 154 -4.29 4.95 -24.18
CA LYS A 154 -3.29 6.01 -24.37
C LYS A 154 -3.53 6.98 -23.22
N VAL A 155 -2.54 7.12 -22.34
CA VAL A 155 -2.61 8.06 -21.23
C VAL A 155 -2.94 9.42 -21.84
N MET A 156 -4.18 9.88 -21.67
CA MET A 156 -4.58 11.20 -22.18
C MET A 156 -3.59 12.22 -21.59
N PRO A 157 -2.92 13.02 -22.43
CA PRO A 157 -2.03 14.04 -21.91
C PRO A 157 -2.85 15.01 -21.06
N SER A 158 -2.29 15.45 -19.93
CA SER A 158 -2.96 16.34 -18.98
C SER A 158 -3.58 17.56 -19.67
N LYS A 159 -4.67 18.14 -19.12
CA LYS A 159 -5.37 19.30 -19.71
C LYS A 159 -4.43 20.45 -20.15
N LYS A 160 -3.30 20.66 -19.46
CA LYS A 160 -2.27 21.65 -19.81
C LYS A 160 -1.55 21.38 -21.15
N ALA A 161 -1.44 20.13 -21.56
CA ALA A 161 -0.80 19.74 -22.81
C ALA A 161 -1.76 19.81 -24.02
N VAL A 162 -3.07 19.66 -23.78
CA VAL A 162 -4.10 19.82 -24.83
C VAL A 162 -4.27 21.29 -25.21
N SER A 163 -4.16 22.22 -24.25
CA SER A 163 -4.19 23.66 -24.52
C SER A 163 -2.97 24.15 -25.31
N SER A 164 -1.78 23.59 -25.08
CA SER A 164 -0.57 23.95 -25.84
C SER A 164 -0.54 23.40 -27.27
N LEU A 165 -1.32 22.36 -27.56
CA LEU A 165 -1.46 21.79 -28.90
C LEU A 165 -2.51 22.54 -29.74
N LYS A 166 -3.57 23.04 -29.11
CA LYS A 166 -4.58 23.90 -29.75
C LYS A 166 -4.12 25.35 -29.99
N ALA A 167 -3.06 25.79 -29.33
CA ALA A 167 -2.49 27.13 -29.51
C ALA A 167 -1.37 27.18 -30.56
N LYS A 168 -1.03 26.05 -31.19
CA LYS A 168 -0.02 25.92 -32.25
C LYS A 168 -0.62 25.53 -33.60
N SER A 169 -1.94 25.56 -33.71
CA SER A 169 -2.75 25.42 -34.92
C SER A 169 -3.52 26.71 -35.10
#